data_AF-A0A2M7KLY8-F1
#
_entry.id   AF-A0A2M7KLY8-F1
#
_cell.length_a   1.000
_cell.length_b   1.000
_cell.length_c   1.000
_cell.angle_alpha   90.00
_cell.angle_beta   90.00
_cell.angle_gamma   90.00
#
_symmetry.space_group_name_H-M   'P 1'
#
loop_
_entity.id
_entity.type
_entity.pdbx_description
1 polymer ?
#
loop_
_entity_poly.entity_id
_entity_poly.type
_entity_poly.pdbx_seq_one_letter_code
_entity_poly.pdbx_strand_id
1 'polypeptide(L)'
;MSVHHLTSKHRKTLFVATQGVKEYRATIPEYVNEHDLVLDIGCEWGTTTVLLAERAREVVGIDIGEEPLQRARERHPHLRFECLDAWDMDAVLKLGRPFTKVYMDISGLSGYNSLLDLISILNMYEACLRPETIVVKSSALKSFAGRCRAWKMTPKQG
;
A
#
# COMPACT_ATOMS: atom_id res chain seq x y z
N MET A 1 -15.35 37.07 3.94
CA MET A 1 -14.22 36.40 3.25
C MET A 1 -14.73 35.07 2.74
N SER A 2 -14.71 34.88 1.42
CA SER A 2 -15.41 33.82 0.72
C SER A 2 -14.69 32.48 0.86
N VAL A 3 -15.36 31.47 1.40
CA VAL A 3 -14.95 30.06 1.38
C VAL A 3 -15.30 29.50 0.01
N HIS A 4 -14.45 29.76 -0.97
CA HIS A 4 -14.46 29.06 -2.25
C HIS A 4 -13.04 28.60 -2.59
N HIS A 5 -12.96 27.37 -3.12
CA HIS A 5 -11.77 26.66 -3.62
C HIS A 5 -10.97 25.79 -2.64
N LEU A 6 -11.65 24.84 -2.01
CA LEU A 6 -11.12 23.47 -1.96
C LEU A 6 -11.81 22.67 -3.06
N THR A 7 -11.42 22.91 -4.32
CA THR A 7 -11.66 21.94 -5.38
C THR A 7 -10.96 20.66 -4.95
N SER A 8 -11.74 19.66 -4.56
CA SER A 8 -11.30 18.28 -4.45
C SER A 8 -10.63 17.90 -5.78
N LYS A 9 -9.30 17.99 -5.83
CA LYS A 9 -8.53 17.15 -6.75
C LYS A 9 -8.88 15.74 -6.32
N HIS A 10 -9.83 15.12 -7.01
CA HIS A 10 -10.29 13.78 -6.72
C HIS A 10 -9.07 12.90 -6.42
N ARG A 11 -9.01 12.36 -5.21
CA ARG A 11 -7.96 11.42 -4.86
C ARG A 11 -8.05 10.27 -5.86
N LYS A 12 -6.95 10.01 -6.57
CA LYS A 12 -6.90 9.08 -7.71
C LYS A 12 -6.40 7.69 -7.34
N THR A 13 -5.98 7.49 -6.10
CA THR A 13 -5.36 6.26 -5.65
C THR A 13 -6.35 5.10 -5.78
N LEU A 14 -5.94 4.07 -6.52
CA LEU A 14 -6.67 2.82 -6.60
C LEU A 14 -6.33 1.96 -5.39
N PHE A 15 -7.33 1.56 -4.61
CA PHE A 15 -7.16 0.58 -3.54
C PHE A 15 -7.52 -0.82 -4.05
N VAL A 16 -6.57 -1.77 -3.92
CA VAL A 16 -6.73 -3.15 -4.35
C VAL A 16 -6.65 -4.07 -3.13
N ALA A 17 -7.81 -4.54 -2.67
CA ALA A 17 -7.89 -5.48 -1.55
C ALA A 17 -7.79 -6.93 -2.03
N THR A 18 -6.87 -7.70 -1.45
CA THR A 18 -6.57 -9.09 -1.82
C THR A 18 -6.76 -10.03 -0.63
N GLN A 19 -6.85 -11.34 -0.90
CA GLN A 19 -6.93 -12.37 0.12
C GLN A 19 -5.77 -13.37 0.02
N GLY A 20 -4.97 -13.43 1.08
CA GLY A 20 -3.83 -14.34 1.17
C GLY A 20 -2.69 -13.98 0.22
N VAL A 21 -1.54 -14.64 0.43
CA VAL A 21 -0.28 -14.27 -0.24
C VAL A 21 -0.29 -14.55 -1.73
N LYS A 22 -0.99 -15.62 -2.16
CA LYS A 22 -1.08 -16.00 -3.57
C LYS A 22 -1.78 -14.92 -4.40
N GLU A 23 -2.94 -14.44 -3.95
CA GLU A 23 -3.66 -13.38 -4.65
C GLU A 23 -2.88 -12.06 -4.57
N TYR A 24 -2.36 -11.72 -3.39
CA TYR A 24 -1.56 -10.52 -3.17
C TYR A 24 -0.41 -10.41 -4.18
N ARG A 25 0.39 -11.46 -4.35
CA ARG A 25 1.51 -11.49 -5.31
C ARG A 25 1.07 -11.59 -6.77
N ALA A 26 -0.11 -12.16 -7.06
CA ALA A 26 -0.64 -12.21 -8.41
C ALA A 26 -0.99 -10.82 -8.97
N THR A 27 -1.14 -9.82 -8.11
CA THR A 27 -1.37 -8.43 -8.53
C THR A 27 -0.11 -7.74 -9.09
N ILE A 28 1.08 -8.24 -8.76
CA ILE A 28 2.36 -7.62 -9.14
C ILE A 28 2.46 -7.35 -10.65
N PRO A 29 2.25 -8.33 -11.55
CA PRO A 29 2.29 -8.08 -12.99
C PRO A 29 1.17 -7.16 -13.51
N GLU A 30 0.09 -6.97 -12.77
CA GLU A 30 -1.06 -6.14 -13.20
C GLU A 30 -0.87 -4.66 -12.87
N TYR A 31 -0.17 -4.35 -11.77
CA TYR A 31 -0.09 -2.97 -11.25
C TYR A 31 1.33 -2.40 -11.18
N VAL A 32 2.37 -3.21 -11.41
CA VAL A 32 3.77 -2.79 -11.31
C VAL A 32 4.49 -2.95 -12.66
N ASN A 33 5.15 -1.89 -13.10
CA ASN A 33 6.00 -1.85 -14.29
C ASN A 33 7.39 -1.23 -14.00
N GLU A 34 8.25 -1.21 -15.01
CA GLU A 34 9.66 -0.77 -14.92
C GLU A 34 9.87 0.71 -14.59
N HIS A 35 8.81 1.52 -14.55
CA HIS A 35 8.87 2.92 -14.15
C HIS A 35 8.46 3.14 -12.69
N ASP A 36 7.91 2.12 -12.02
CA ASP A 36 7.36 2.26 -10.69
C ASP A 36 8.43 2.30 -9.59
N LEU A 37 8.16 3.13 -8.58
CA LEU A 37 8.87 3.14 -7.31
C LEU A 37 7.92 2.57 -6.26
N VAL A 38 8.28 1.42 -5.69
CA VAL A 38 7.38 0.66 -4.82
C VAL A 38 7.85 0.72 -3.37
N LEU A 39 6.90 0.96 -2.46
CA LEU A 39 7.09 0.74 -1.03
C LEU A 39 6.40 -0.57 -0.64
N ASP A 40 7.16 -1.52 -0.09
CA ASP A 40 6.65 -2.81 0.41
C ASP A 40 6.64 -2.80 1.95
N ILE A 41 5.46 -2.73 2.54
CA ILE A 41 5.21 -2.53 3.98
C ILE A 41 4.86 -3.87 4.63
N GLY A 42 5.57 -4.20 5.70
CA GLY A 42 5.51 -5.53 6.31
C GLY A 42 6.26 -6.54 5.45
N CYS A 43 7.45 -6.17 4.97
CA CYS A 43 8.19 -6.97 4.01
C CYS A 43 8.80 -8.26 4.61
N GLU A 44 8.84 -8.37 5.94
CA GLU A 44 9.48 -9.46 6.69
C GLU A 44 10.87 -9.81 6.11
N TRP A 45 11.02 -11.03 5.59
CA TRP A 45 12.25 -11.59 5.02
C TRP A 45 12.52 -11.19 3.56
N GLY A 46 11.71 -10.28 2.99
CA GLY A 46 11.89 -9.72 1.66
C GLY A 46 11.30 -10.53 0.48
N THR A 47 10.56 -11.61 0.74
CA THR A 47 10.08 -12.51 -0.33
C THR A 47 9.21 -11.78 -1.37
N THR A 48 8.31 -10.89 -0.93
CA THR A 48 7.48 -10.11 -1.86
C THR A 48 8.29 -8.97 -2.48
N THR A 49 9.18 -8.34 -1.71
CA THR A 49 10.07 -7.26 -2.15
C THR A 49 10.91 -7.67 -3.36
N VAL A 50 11.43 -8.90 -3.37
CA VAL A 50 12.19 -9.44 -4.51
C VAL A 50 11.34 -9.53 -5.77
N LEU A 51 10.12 -10.07 -5.66
CA LEU A 51 9.20 -10.20 -6.79
C LEU A 51 8.76 -8.84 -7.35
N LEU A 52 8.66 -7.83 -6.48
CA LEU A 52 8.42 -6.45 -6.89
C LEU A 52 9.64 -5.88 -7.62
N ALA A 53 10.86 -6.13 -7.12
CA ALA A 53 12.09 -5.61 -7.69
C ALA A 53 12.45 -6.22 -9.06
N GLU A 54 11.92 -7.40 -9.39
CA GLU A 54 12.01 -7.97 -10.73
C GLU A 54 11.25 -7.16 -11.80
N ARG A 55 10.31 -6.29 -11.39
CA ARG A 55 9.47 -5.50 -12.31
C ARG A 55 9.60 -4.01 -12.12
N ALA A 56 9.77 -3.53 -10.90
CA ALA A 56 9.82 -2.12 -10.57
C ALA A 56 11.18 -1.50 -10.90
N ARG A 57 11.20 -0.18 -11.10
CA ARG A 57 12.45 0.58 -11.15
C ARG A 57 13.21 0.50 -9.84
N GLU A 58 12.47 0.56 -8.74
CA GLU A 58 13.01 0.56 -7.38
C GLU A 58 11.98 0.03 -6.40
N VAL A 59 12.46 -0.68 -5.38
CA VAL A 59 11.66 -1.11 -4.23
C VAL A 59 12.38 -0.78 -2.94
N VAL A 60 11.64 -0.26 -1.96
CA VAL A 60 12.07 -0.17 -0.57
C VAL A 60 11.15 -1.06 0.27
N GLY A 61 11.74 -2.05 0.94
CA GLY A 61 11.03 -2.87 1.92
C GLY A 61 11.13 -2.25 3.31
N ILE A 62 10.01 -2.16 4.03
CA ILE A 62 9.99 -1.74 5.43
C ILE A 62 9.28 -2.76 6.30
N ASP A 63 9.80 -2.95 7.52
CA ASP A 63 9.19 -3.77 8.55
C ASP A 63 9.56 -3.20 9.93
N ILE A 64 8.74 -3.48 10.95
CA ILE A 64 9.05 -3.08 12.33
C ILE A 64 10.00 -4.08 13.02
N GLY A 65 10.10 -5.31 12.49
CA GLY A 65 10.95 -6.36 13.02
C GLY A 65 12.37 -6.30 12.48
N GLU A 66 13.34 -5.97 13.33
CA GLU A 66 14.77 -5.94 12.93
C GLU A 66 15.31 -7.32 12.55
N GLU A 67 14.93 -8.39 13.28
CA GLU A 67 15.46 -9.74 13.01
C GLU A 67 15.07 -10.27 11.61
N PRO A 68 13.79 -10.21 11.18
CA PRO A 68 13.43 -10.54 9.79
C PRO A 68 14.18 -9.71 8.76
N LEU A 69 14.36 -8.41 9.00
CA LEU A 69 15.06 -7.51 8.09
C LEU A 69 16.55 -7.82 7.97
N GLN A 70 17.21 -8.22 9.05
CA GLN A 70 18.60 -8.67 8.99
C GLN A 70 18.74 -9.82 7.97
N ARG A 71 17.86 -10.82 8.06
CA ARG A 71 17.86 -11.95 7.12
C ARG A 71 17.51 -11.51 5.69
N ALA A 72 16.61 -10.54 5.53
CA ALA A 72 16.27 -9.98 4.21
C ALA A 72 17.48 -9.31 3.56
N ARG A 73 18.22 -8.48 4.31
CA ARG A 73 19.44 -7.80 3.86
C ARG A 73 20.56 -8.79 3.52
N GLU A 74 20.74 -9.83 4.31
CA GLU A 74 21.72 -10.89 4.03
C GLU A 74 21.40 -11.65 2.73
N ARG A 75 20.12 -11.98 2.49
CA ARG A 75 19.68 -12.72 1.30
C ARG A 75 19.63 -11.86 0.05
N HIS A 76 19.31 -10.58 0.20
CA HIS A 76 19.07 -9.65 -0.91
C HIS A 76 19.85 -8.34 -0.69
N PRO A 77 21.19 -8.38 -0.68
CA PRO A 77 22.03 -7.22 -0.32
C PRO A 77 21.97 -6.06 -1.33
N HIS A 78 21.39 -6.30 -2.50
CA HIS A 78 21.18 -5.30 -3.54
C HIS A 78 19.84 -4.55 -3.38
N LEU A 79 18.96 -5.00 -2.48
CA LEU A 79 17.68 -4.36 -2.19
C LEU A 79 17.79 -3.52 -0.92
N ARG A 80 16.97 -2.46 -0.85
CA ARG A 80 16.92 -1.57 0.30
C ARG A 80 15.86 -2.02 1.29
N PHE A 81 16.27 -2.21 2.54
CA PHE A 81 15.39 -2.58 3.65
C PHE A 81 15.60 -1.64 4.84
N GLU A 82 14.53 -1.10 5.40
CA GLU A 82 14.55 -0.15 6.52
C GLU A 82 13.65 -0.62 7.67
N CYS A 83 14.17 -0.55 8.90
CA CYS A 83 13.40 -0.90 10.09
C CYS A 83 12.55 0.29 10.50
N LEU A 84 11.27 0.28 10.18
CA LEU A 84 10.35 1.40 10.36
C LEU A 84 8.97 0.91 10.81
N ASP A 85 8.34 1.65 11.72
CA ASP A 85 6.92 1.48 12.03
C ASP A 85 6.08 2.07 10.89
N ALA A 86 5.15 1.27 10.35
CA ALA A 86 4.23 1.69 9.31
C ALA A 86 3.31 2.85 9.74
N TRP A 87 3.12 3.07 11.04
CA TRP A 87 2.35 4.19 11.59
C TRP A 87 3.16 5.49 11.73
N ASP A 88 4.50 5.43 11.67
CA ASP A 88 5.37 6.61 11.70
C ASP A 88 5.56 7.18 10.28
N MET A 89 4.60 7.99 9.85
CA MET A 89 4.65 8.60 8.52
C MET A 89 5.80 9.59 8.35
N ASP A 90 6.28 10.23 9.42
CA ASP A 90 7.42 11.14 9.32
C ASP A 90 8.68 10.36 8.96
N ALA A 91 8.87 9.18 9.56
CA ALA A 91 9.97 8.29 9.21
C ALA A 91 9.84 7.73 7.79
N VAL A 92 8.64 7.32 7.37
CA VAL A 92 8.39 6.86 5.99
C VAL A 92 8.65 7.99 4.97
N LEU A 93 8.21 9.22 5.23
CA LEU A 93 8.44 10.37 4.35
C LEU A 93 9.93 10.71 4.22
N LYS A 94 10.73 10.50 5.27
CA LYS A 94 12.20 10.69 5.24
C LYS A 94 12.93 9.70 4.33
N LEU A 95 12.27 8.65 3.84
CA LEU A 95 12.81 7.81 2.76
C LEU A 95 13.07 8.61 1.47
N GLY A 96 12.37 9.75 1.30
CA GLY A 96 12.66 10.73 0.26
C GLY A 96 12.35 10.24 -1.16
N ARG A 97 11.41 9.30 -1.31
CA ARG A 97 11.03 8.71 -2.59
C ARG A 97 9.58 9.00 -2.96
N PRO A 98 9.31 9.37 -4.23
CA PRO A 98 7.95 9.55 -4.74
C PRO A 98 7.35 8.19 -5.11
N PHE A 99 6.98 7.38 -4.11
CA PHE A 99 6.44 6.04 -4.35
C PHE A 99 5.15 6.11 -5.19
N THR A 100 5.15 5.43 -6.34
CA THR A 100 3.99 5.32 -7.23
C THR A 100 3.07 4.18 -6.84
N LYS A 101 3.61 3.14 -6.19
CA LYS A 101 2.86 1.99 -5.68
C LYS A 101 3.20 1.71 -4.22
N VAL A 102 2.20 1.27 -3.47
CA VAL A 102 2.38 0.74 -2.12
C VAL A 102 1.80 -0.67 -2.07
N TYR A 103 2.59 -1.59 -1.53
CA TYR A 103 2.22 -2.95 -1.23
C TYR A 103 2.19 -3.07 0.30
N MET A 104 1.07 -3.48 0.89
CA MET A 104 0.87 -3.54 2.35
C MET A 104 0.39 -4.91 2.81
N ASP A 105 1.21 -5.56 3.63
CA ASP A 105 0.91 -6.82 4.30
C ASP A 105 1.30 -6.75 5.79
N ILE A 106 0.35 -6.35 6.64
CA ILE A 106 0.60 -6.18 8.08
C ILE A 106 -0.23 -7.22 8.84
N SER A 107 0.45 -8.17 9.49
CA SER A 107 -0.18 -9.29 10.21
C SER A 107 -1.26 -8.85 11.21
N GLY A 108 -1.05 -7.73 11.93
CA GLY A 108 -2.02 -7.15 12.89
C GLY A 108 -3.27 -6.51 12.28
N LEU A 109 -3.27 -6.20 10.97
CA LEU A 109 -4.35 -5.45 10.30
C LEU A 109 -5.19 -6.31 9.34
N SER A 110 -4.98 -7.63 9.36
CA SER A 110 -5.64 -8.57 8.44
C SER A 110 -7.02 -9.08 8.92
N GLY A 111 -7.38 -8.84 10.19
CA GLY A 111 -8.59 -9.35 10.84
C GLY A 111 -9.80 -8.40 10.77
N TYR A 112 -11.00 -8.92 11.08
CA TYR A 112 -12.22 -8.10 11.08
C TYR A 112 -12.21 -6.97 12.11
N ASN A 113 -11.62 -7.19 13.28
CA ASN A 113 -11.55 -6.19 14.35
C ASN A 113 -10.62 -5.02 14.02
N SER A 114 -9.73 -5.17 13.03
CA SER A 114 -8.77 -4.15 12.61
C SER A 114 -9.09 -3.52 11.26
N LEU A 115 -10.30 -3.72 10.72
CA LEU A 115 -10.71 -3.14 9.43
C LEU A 115 -10.69 -1.60 9.45
N LEU A 116 -11.12 -0.97 10.56
CA LEU A 116 -11.12 0.49 10.68
C LEU A 116 -9.70 1.06 10.77
N ASP A 117 -8.81 0.38 11.50
CA ASP A 117 -7.39 0.74 11.57
C ASP A 117 -6.74 0.60 10.19
N LEU A 118 -7.06 -0.49 9.48
CA LEU A 118 -6.60 -0.70 8.10
C LEU A 118 -7.06 0.42 7.17
N ILE A 119 -8.34 0.80 7.20
CA ILE A 119 -8.85 1.91 6.39
C ILE A 119 -8.14 3.21 6.78
N SER A 120 -7.86 3.42 8.07
CA SER A 120 -7.18 4.62 8.56
C SER A 120 -5.75 4.73 8.04
N ILE A 121 -4.95 3.66 8.13
CA ILE A 121 -3.58 3.66 7.59
C ILE A 121 -3.58 3.79 6.07
N LEU A 122 -4.48 3.13 5.34
CA LEU A 122 -4.60 3.27 3.88
C LEU A 122 -4.88 4.73 3.48
N ASN A 123 -5.79 5.41 4.18
CA ASN A 123 -6.10 6.82 3.96
C ASN A 123 -4.92 7.75 4.30
N MET A 124 -4.12 7.39 5.29
CA MET A 124 -2.92 8.12 5.69
C MET A 124 -1.84 8.05 4.60
N TYR A 125 -1.55 6.86 4.09
CA TYR A 125 -0.60 6.66 2.98
C TYR A 125 -1.08 7.34 1.69
N GLU A 126 -2.38 7.26 1.38
CA GLU A 126 -2.98 7.99 0.26
C GLU A 126 -2.78 9.51 0.42
N ALA A 127 -3.01 10.06 1.62
CA ALA A 127 -2.91 11.49 1.84
C ALA A 127 -1.46 12.02 1.75
N CYS A 128 -0.52 11.27 2.32
CA CYS A 128 0.89 11.68 2.46
C CYS A 128 1.73 11.35 1.22
N LEU A 129 1.62 10.14 0.69
CA LEU A 129 2.44 9.68 -0.44
C LEU A 129 1.75 9.87 -1.79
N ARG A 130 0.41 9.84 -1.80
CA ARG A 130 -0.43 9.93 -3.02
C ARG A 130 0.00 8.95 -4.12
N PRO A 131 0.21 7.66 -3.80
CA PRO A 131 0.58 6.67 -4.80
C PRO A 131 -0.58 6.49 -5.78
N GLU A 132 -0.29 6.01 -6.98
CA GLU A 132 -1.31 5.65 -7.95
C GLU A 132 -2.14 4.44 -7.48
N THR A 133 -1.50 3.51 -6.77
CA THR A 133 -2.13 2.26 -6.33
C THR A 133 -1.62 1.84 -4.95
N ILE A 134 -2.54 1.39 -4.10
CA ILE A 134 -2.21 0.69 -2.86
C ILE A 134 -2.83 -0.70 -2.92
N VAL A 135 -1.98 -1.72 -2.98
CA VAL A 135 -2.36 -3.13 -2.89
C VAL A 135 -2.22 -3.58 -1.45
N VAL A 136 -3.26 -4.22 -0.91
CA VAL A 136 -3.31 -4.61 0.51
C VAL A 136 -3.77 -6.05 0.67
N LYS A 137 -3.06 -6.81 1.51
CA LYS A 137 -3.43 -8.19 1.88
C LYS A 137 -4.40 -8.19 3.07
N SER A 138 -5.69 -8.14 2.80
CA SER A 138 -6.73 -8.20 3.84
C SER A 138 -8.03 -8.81 3.34
N SER A 139 -8.33 -10.01 3.83
CA SER A 139 -9.60 -10.71 3.57
C SER A 139 -10.79 -9.90 4.10
N ALA A 140 -10.63 -9.23 5.24
CA ALA A 140 -11.68 -8.41 5.84
C ALA A 140 -12.06 -7.22 4.95
N LEU A 141 -11.07 -6.49 4.43
CA LEU A 141 -11.32 -5.36 3.54
C LEU A 141 -11.91 -5.82 2.21
N LYS A 142 -11.38 -6.90 1.61
CA LYS A 142 -11.93 -7.47 0.37
C LYS A 142 -13.39 -7.88 0.53
N SER A 143 -13.73 -8.57 1.63
CA SER A 143 -15.10 -8.98 1.98
C SER A 143 -16.03 -7.78 2.21
N PHE A 144 -15.55 -6.75 2.90
CA PHE A 144 -16.32 -5.53 3.12
C PHE A 144 -16.59 -4.79 1.81
N ALA A 145 -15.55 -4.53 1.01
CA ALA A 145 -15.66 -3.84 -0.28
C ALA A 145 -16.60 -4.56 -1.25
N GLY A 146 -16.58 -5.90 -1.31
CA GLY A 146 -17.48 -6.69 -2.14
C GLY A 146 -18.97 -6.57 -1.78
N ARG A 147 -19.29 -6.08 -0.58
CA ARG A 147 -20.66 -5.80 -0.12
C ARG A 147 -21.03 -4.32 -0.21
N CYS A 148 -20.08 -3.44 -0.50
CA CYS A 148 -20.32 -2.02 -0.69
C CYS A 148 -20.76 -1.72 -2.13
N ARG A 149 -21.75 -0.83 -2.28
CA ARG A 149 -22.10 -0.23 -3.57
C ARG A 149 -22.22 1.27 -3.36
N ALA A 150 -21.41 2.04 -4.10
CA ALA A 150 -21.55 3.48 -4.12
C ALA A 150 -22.91 3.83 -4.75
N TRP A 151 -23.74 4.58 -4.02
CA TRP A 151 -24.97 5.13 -4.57
C TRP A 151 -24.64 6.11 -5.70
N LYS A 152 -25.27 5.94 -6.86
CA LYS A 152 -25.14 6.85 -8.01
C LYS A 152 -26.49 7.52 -8.25
N MET A 153 -26.53 8.85 -8.20
CA MET A 153 -27.72 9.60 -8.57
C MET A 153 -27.92 9.51 -10.07
N THR A 154 -29.02 8.90 -10.52
CA THR A 154 -29.43 8.94 -11.92
C THR A 154 -29.91 10.36 -12.24
N PRO A 155 -29.41 11.02 -13.30
CA PRO A 155 -29.99 12.29 -13.75
C PRO A 155 -31.47 12.08 -14.04
N LYS A 156 -32.35 12.95 -13.52
CA LYS A 156 -33.75 12.97 -13.94
C LYS A 156 -33.76 13.25 -15.45
N GLN A 157 -34.32 12.33 -16.23
CA GLN A 157 -34.69 12.61 -17.61
C GLN A 157 -35.78 13.69 -17.54
N GLY A 158 -35.43 14.91 -17.96
CA GLY A 158 -36.38 15.99 -18.19
C GLY A 158 -37.07 15.82 -19.53
#